data_AF-A0AAY5JZ86-F1
#
_entry.id   AF-A0AAY5JZ86-F1
#
_cell.length_a   1.000
_cell.length_b   1.000
_cell.length_c   1.000
_cell.angle_alpha   90.00
_cell.angle_beta   90.00
_cell.angle_gamma   90.00
#
_symmetry.space_group_name_H-M   'P 1'
#
loop_
_entity.id
_entity.type
_entity.pdbx_description
1 polymer ?
#
loop_
_entity_poly.entity_id
_entity_poly.type
_entity_poly.pdbx_seq_one_letter_code
_entity_poly.pdbx_strand_id
1 'polypeptide(L)'
;GTVGLLGCSVSGVLGRQCFNVTYTRQSICALKGSVVDLPCKYQYPNNKKLSWSNWYIQEKHDEAPTNLGSLPEYSGRVKYLGDNVSNCTLRITDLRETDSAEYKFRIKTRNTVWWYSFPGITLTVTDLQVKVTPGKRKTKTLTCSTSCPLTDNSNLTYVWYKNGQHLTHQKTVTSYLILDPDSTEDRGRYSCSVKGLTDLGSPKLSVWEQSVTTGTVVGITLVVVILILLLFGFIWFRKKASKSTSVRQDKAVIGQSVRNSQNDEDRQKISDYENCGEPPRNLD
;
A
#
# COMPACT_ATOMS: atom_id res chain seq x y z
N GLY A 1 -26.46 -0.81 21.89
CA GLY A 1 -26.86 -0.39 23.24
C GLY A 1 -25.61 -0.23 24.09
N THR A 2 -25.73 0.34 25.29
CA THR A 2 -24.62 0.42 26.24
C THR A 2 -24.36 -0.95 26.86
N VAL A 3 -23.10 -1.41 26.85
CA VAL A 3 -22.69 -2.65 27.53
C VAL A 3 -21.54 -2.35 28.49
N GLY A 4 -21.70 -2.85 29.71
CA GLY A 4 -20.67 -2.94 30.72
C GLY A 4 -20.93 -4.19 31.55
N LEU A 5 -19.88 -4.94 31.88
CA LEU A 5 -19.97 -6.07 32.81
C LEU A 5 -19.63 -5.58 34.22
N LEU A 6 -20.08 -6.31 35.24
CA LEU A 6 -19.74 -6.04 36.64
C LEU A 6 -18.83 -7.15 37.17
N GLY A 7 -17.57 -6.81 37.43
CA GLY A 7 -16.65 -7.64 38.21
C GLY A 7 -16.85 -7.36 39.70
N CYS A 8 -17.72 -8.11 40.36
CA CYS A 8 -18.00 -7.95 41.79
C CYS A 8 -17.29 -9.01 42.64
N SER A 9 -16.43 -8.59 43.56
CA SER A 9 -15.91 -9.47 44.62
C SER A 9 -16.82 -9.39 45.84
N VAL A 10 -17.39 -10.51 46.26
CA VAL A 10 -18.07 -10.62 47.56
C VAL A 10 -17.01 -10.83 48.64
N SER A 11 -16.90 -9.88 49.56
CA SER A 11 -16.14 -10.02 50.80
C SER A 11 -17.12 -9.90 51.97
N GLY A 12 -16.93 -10.69 53.02
CA GLY A 12 -17.92 -10.84 54.09
C GLY A 12 -18.33 -9.53 54.75
N VAL A 13 -19.60 -9.44 55.13
CA VAL A 13 -20.21 -8.38 55.97
C VAL A 13 -20.28 -6.95 55.36
N LEU A 14 -19.45 -6.57 54.38
CA LEU A 14 -19.35 -5.18 53.88
C LEU A 14 -19.51 -5.00 52.36
N GLY A 15 -20.72 -5.32 51.87
CA GLY A 15 -21.28 -4.82 50.60
C GLY A 15 -20.69 -5.39 49.30
N ARG A 16 -21.31 -5.02 48.17
CA ARG A 16 -20.82 -5.39 46.83
C ARG A 16 -19.72 -4.43 46.38
N GLN A 17 -18.45 -4.83 46.51
CA GLN A 17 -17.32 -4.14 45.88
C GLN A 17 -17.22 -4.57 44.42
N CYS A 18 -17.73 -3.72 43.51
CA CYS A 18 -17.76 -3.99 42.07
C CYS A 18 -16.85 -3.05 41.28
N PHE A 19 -16.25 -3.60 40.23
CA PHE A 19 -15.52 -2.91 39.19
C PHE A 19 -16.32 -2.99 37.90
N ASN A 20 -16.40 -1.90 37.15
CA ASN A 20 -17.16 -1.82 35.91
C ASN A 20 -16.37 -0.98 34.89
N VAL A 21 -16.30 -1.46 33.65
CA VAL A 21 -15.94 -0.64 32.48
C VAL A 21 -17.11 -0.71 31.51
N THR A 22 -17.61 0.46 31.12
CA THR A 22 -18.82 0.68 30.32
C THR A 22 -18.46 1.49 29.08
N TYR A 23 -18.75 0.94 27.91
CA TYR A 23 -18.47 1.59 26.63
C TYR A 23 -19.77 2.10 26.00
N THR A 24 -19.78 3.35 25.53
CA THR A 24 -20.99 4.00 24.99
C THR A 24 -21.33 3.50 23.58
N ARG A 25 -20.32 3.01 22.84
CA ARG A 25 -20.46 2.33 21.54
C ARG A 25 -19.59 1.08 21.59
N GLN A 26 -20.14 -0.08 21.18
CA GLN A 26 -19.38 -1.34 21.12
C GLN A 26 -18.66 -1.53 19.79
N SER A 27 -19.20 -0.96 18.72
CA SER A 27 -18.55 -0.89 17.41
C SER A 27 -18.53 0.55 16.94
N ILE A 28 -17.42 0.98 16.35
CA ILE A 28 -17.25 2.28 15.71
C ILE A 28 -16.58 2.03 14.36
N CYS A 29 -17.09 2.66 13.31
CA CYS A 29 -16.49 2.59 11.98
C CYS A 29 -16.07 3.98 11.53
N ALA A 30 -14.84 4.11 11.03
CA ALA A 30 -14.21 5.37 10.69
C ALA A 30 -13.49 5.31 9.34
N LEU A 31 -13.25 6.48 8.74
CA LEU A 31 -12.45 6.58 7.52
C LEU A 31 -10.95 6.65 7.86
N LYS A 32 -10.15 6.06 7.00
CA LYS A 32 -8.69 6.21 6.96
C LYS A 32 -8.29 7.69 6.91
N GLY A 33 -7.22 8.06 7.61
CA GLY A 33 -6.77 9.44 7.81
C GLY A 33 -7.64 10.28 8.75
N SER A 34 -8.82 9.80 9.18
CA SER A 34 -9.67 10.56 10.11
C SER A 34 -9.24 10.44 11.58
N VAL A 35 -10.06 10.97 12.48
CA VAL A 35 -9.87 10.96 13.94
C VAL A 35 -11.09 10.30 14.58
N VAL A 36 -10.87 9.44 15.58
CA VAL A 36 -11.93 8.79 16.35
C VAL A 36 -11.72 8.98 17.84
N ASP A 37 -12.82 9.18 18.57
CA ASP A 37 -12.87 9.02 20.03
C ASP A 37 -13.52 7.67 20.36
N LEU A 38 -12.92 6.94 21.30
CA LEU A 38 -13.38 5.66 21.85
C LEU A 38 -14.01 5.92 23.23
N PRO A 39 -15.32 6.24 23.33
CA PRO A 39 -15.96 6.73 24.55
C PRO A 39 -16.11 5.63 25.60
N CYS A 40 -15.51 5.87 26.76
CA CYS A 40 -15.35 4.90 27.83
C CYS A 40 -15.64 5.56 29.19
N LYS A 41 -16.38 4.85 30.06
CA LYS A 41 -16.51 5.17 31.48
C LYS A 41 -16.13 3.97 32.35
N TYR A 42 -15.56 4.22 33.52
CA TYR A 42 -15.21 3.17 34.48
C TYR A 42 -15.58 3.55 35.92
N GLN A 43 -15.72 2.54 36.75
CA GLN A 43 -16.02 2.65 38.18
C GLN A 43 -15.22 1.61 38.96
N TYR A 44 -14.78 1.99 40.15
CA TYR A 44 -14.09 1.13 41.11
C TYR A 44 -14.52 1.50 42.54
N PRO A 45 -14.37 0.61 43.54
CA PRO A 45 -14.86 0.87 44.90
C PRO A 45 -14.10 2.01 45.58
N ASN A 46 -14.84 2.94 46.21
CA ASN A 46 -14.31 4.17 46.84
C ASN A 46 -13.23 3.94 47.90
N ASN A 47 -13.14 2.73 48.48
CA ASN A 47 -12.12 2.35 49.45
C ASN A 47 -10.79 1.88 48.81
N LYS A 48 -10.68 1.88 47.47
CA LYS A 48 -9.46 1.56 46.73
C LYS A 48 -8.87 2.84 46.15
N LYS A 49 -7.55 2.87 45.97
CA LYS A 49 -6.87 3.88 45.14
C LYS A 49 -6.47 3.26 43.80
N LEU A 50 -6.79 3.96 42.71
CA LEU A 50 -6.28 3.65 41.37
C LEU A 50 -4.74 3.63 41.42
N SER A 51 -4.13 2.67 40.72
CA SER A 51 -2.68 2.49 40.63
C SER A 51 -2.17 2.74 39.21
N TRP A 52 -2.93 2.31 38.19
CA TRP A 52 -2.77 2.74 36.80
C TRP A 52 -4.04 2.43 36.00
N SER A 53 -4.18 3.11 34.87
CA SER A 53 -5.18 2.95 33.83
C SER A 53 -4.47 2.91 32.48
N ASN A 54 -4.76 1.93 31.61
CA ASN A 54 -4.15 1.80 30.29
C ASN A 54 -5.15 1.26 29.27
N TRP A 55 -4.95 1.62 28.00
CA TRP A 55 -5.64 1.02 26.87
C TRP A 55 -4.80 -0.09 26.25
N TYR A 56 -5.47 -1.14 25.82
CA TYR A 56 -4.90 -2.31 25.17
C TYR A 56 -5.58 -2.53 23.83
N ILE A 57 -4.84 -3.07 22.87
CA ILE A 57 -5.35 -3.49 21.55
C ILE A 57 -5.31 -5.01 21.44
N GLN A 58 -6.30 -5.57 20.76
CA GLN A 58 -6.41 -6.99 20.47
C GLN A 58 -6.85 -7.18 19.02
N GLU A 59 -5.91 -7.59 18.16
CA GLU A 59 -6.18 -7.83 16.73
C GLU A 59 -7.04 -9.08 16.51
N LYS A 60 -6.72 -10.18 17.19
CA LYS A 60 -7.46 -11.45 17.11
C LYS A 60 -7.97 -11.84 18.49
N HIS A 61 -9.19 -12.38 18.53
CA HIS A 61 -9.90 -12.75 19.75
C HIS A 61 -9.10 -13.67 20.70
N ASP A 62 -8.25 -14.53 20.13
CA ASP A 62 -7.51 -15.56 20.87
C ASP A 62 -6.07 -15.13 21.23
N GLU A 63 -5.63 -13.95 20.77
CA GLU A 63 -4.32 -13.38 21.09
C GLU A 63 -4.38 -12.49 22.34
N ALA A 64 -3.30 -12.46 23.13
CA ALA A 64 -3.26 -11.66 24.35
C ALA A 64 -3.24 -10.15 24.03
N PRO A 65 -4.13 -9.31 24.62
CA PRO A 65 -4.14 -7.88 24.31
C PRO A 65 -2.86 -7.16 24.74
N THR A 66 -2.25 -6.44 23.80
CA THR A 66 -1.00 -5.68 23.95
C THR A 66 -1.27 -4.26 24.45
N ASN A 67 -0.39 -3.69 25.28
CA ASN A 67 -0.56 -2.31 25.76
C ASN A 67 -0.32 -1.32 24.59
N LEU A 68 -1.32 -0.49 24.31
CA LEU A 68 -1.28 0.47 23.20
C LEU A 68 -0.15 1.50 23.36
N GLY A 69 0.21 1.84 24.61
CA GLY A 69 1.30 2.77 24.92
C GLY A 69 2.71 2.22 24.73
N SER A 70 2.87 0.91 24.47
CA SER A 70 4.17 0.29 24.15
C SER A 70 4.38 0.04 22.65
N LEU A 71 3.42 0.41 21.80
CA LEU A 71 3.44 0.17 20.37
C LEU A 71 3.93 1.41 19.60
N PRO A 72 5.11 1.37 18.93
CA PRO A 72 5.70 2.53 18.27
C PRO A 72 4.80 3.16 17.19
N GLU A 73 4.02 2.36 16.48
CA GLU A 73 3.10 2.79 15.43
C GLU A 73 1.89 3.60 15.94
N TYR A 74 1.65 3.62 17.25
CA TYR A 74 0.66 4.49 17.91
C TYR A 74 1.28 5.75 18.54
N SER A 75 2.61 5.88 18.53
CA SER A 75 3.33 7.05 19.03
C SER A 75 2.89 8.33 18.30
N GLY A 76 2.63 9.41 19.06
CA GLY A 76 2.10 10.68 18.55
C GLY A 76 0.64 10.66 18.07
N ARG A 77 0.10 9.49 17.66
CA ARG A 77 -1.27 9.34 17.13
C ARG A 77 -2.34 9.21 18.22
N VAL A 78 -1.96 8.70 19.39
CA VAL A 78 -2.89 8.39 20.50
C VAL A 78 -2.85 9.47 21.59
N LYS A 79 -4.03 9.89 22.07
CA LYS A 79 -4.18 10.80 23.20
C LYS A 79 -5.24 10.30 24.17
N TYR A 80 -4.90 10.15 25.44
CA TYR A 80 -5.88 9.89 26.50
C TYR A 80 -6.68 11.17 26.79
N LEU A 81 -8.00 11.06 26.81
CA LEU A 81 -8.95 12.14 27.12
C LEU A 81 -9.72 11.87 28.43
N GLY A 82 -9.26 10.91 29.23
CA GLY A 82 -9.84 10.58 30.53
C GLY A 82 -9.47 11.57 31.63
N ASP A 83 -10.23 11.52 32.73
CA ASP A 83 -10.09 12.40 33.90
C ASP A 83 -9.35 11.73 35.08
N ASN A 84 -8.97 10.46 34.95
CA ASN A 84 -8.45 9.59 36.03
C ASN A 84 -9.41 9.38 37.23
N VAL A 85 -10.70 9.73 37.07
CA VAL A 85 -11.77 9.56 38.06
C VAL A 85 -12.82 8.56 37.56
N SER A 86 -13.36 8.77 36.35
CA SER A 86 -14.43 7.95 35.76
C SER A 86 -14.47 7.95 34.24
N ASN A 87 -13.96 8.97 33.56
CA ASN A 87 -13.83 9.02 32.10
C ASN A 87 -12.54 8.31 31.68
N CYS A 88 -12.63 7.37 30.73
CA CYS A 88 -11.50 6.64 30.18
C CYS A 88 -11.33 6.83 28.66
N THR A 89 -12.03 7.79 28.06
CA THR A 89 -12.05 8.01 26.61
C THR A 89 -10.64 8.15 26.00
N LEU A 90 -10.41 7.47 24.88
CA LEU A 90 -9.19 7.55 24.08
C LEU A 90 -9.47 8.27 22.75
N ARG A 91 -8.53 9.09 22.27
CA ARG A 91 -8.51 9.59 20.89
C ARG A 91 -7.41 8.91 20.10
N ILE A 92 -7.71 8.55 18.86
CA ILE A 92 -6.73 8.10 17.86
C ILE A 92 -6.86 9.01 16.62
N THR A 93 -5.73 9.52 16.15
CA THR A 93 -5.59 10.40 14.97
C THR A 93 -4.78 9.70 13.88
N ASP A 94 -4.86 10.16 12.63
CA ASP A 94 -4.22 9.50 11.47
C ASP A 94 -4.58 8.00 11.43
N LEU A 95 -5.88 7.71 11.30
CA LEU A 95 -6.38 6.34 11.32
C LEU A 95 -5.93 5.53 10.10
N ARG A 96 -5.49 4.30 10.35
CA ARG A 96 -4.96 3.37 9.36
C ARG A 96 -5.83 2.12 9.34
N GLU A 97 -5.90 1.44 8.21
CA GLU A 97 -6.70 0.20 8.09
C GLU A 97 -6.20 -0.90 9.05
N THR A 98 -4.90 -0.86 9.39
CA THR A 98 -4.25 -1.68 10.43
C THR A 98 -4.67 -1.34 11.87
N ASP A 99 -5.30 -0.19 12.12
CA ASP A 99 -5.84 0.14 13.45
C ASP A 99 -7.16 -0.59 13.75
N SER A 100 -7.67 -1.40 12.82
CA SER A 100 -8.92 -2.14 12.95
C SER A 100 -8.78 -3.33 13.90
N ALA A 101 -9.25 -3.19 15.13
CA ALA A 101 -9.04 -4.14 16.22
C ALA A 101 -10.08 -3.96 17.35
N GLU A 102 -10.05 -4.83 18.36
CA GLU A 102 -10.80 -4.63 19.60
C GLU A 102 -9.95 -3.88 20.64
N TYR A 103 -10.41 -2.71 21.07
CA TYR A 103 -9.73 -1.85 22.04
C TYR A 103 -10.32 -2.03 23.44
N LYS A 104 -9.49 -2.36 24.43
CA LYS A 104 -9.89 -2.70 25.79
C LYS A 104 -9.20 -1.80 26.82
N PHE A 105 -9.99 -1.05 27.59
CA PHE A 105 -9.50 -0.30 28.74
C PHE A 105 -9.34 -1.22 29.96
N ARG A 106 -8.21 -1.10 30.67
CA ARG A 106 -7.89 -1.89 31.88
C ARG A 106 -7.43 -0.97 33.01
N ILE A 107 -7.77 -1.35 34.24
CA ILE A 107 -7.40 -0.64 35.47
C ILE A 107 -6.79 -1.58 36.51
N LYS A 108 -5.78 -1.08 37.23
CA LYS A 108 -5.21 -1.71 38.44
C LYS A 108 -5.48 -0.82 39.64
N THR A 109 -5.90 -1.41 40.75
CA THR A 109 -5.83 -0.78 42.08
C THR A 109 -4.67 -1.39 42.87
N ARG A 110 -4.15 -0.68 43.88
CA ARG A 110 -2.92 -1.07 44.60
C ARG A 110 -2.91 -2.54 45.05
N ASN A 111 -4.05 -3.06 45.51
CA ASN A 111 -4.19 -4.40 46.08
C ASN A 111 -5.00 -5.36 45.18
N THR A 112 -5.38 -4.97 43.95
CA THR A 112 -6.16 -5.84 43.04
C THR A 112 -6.00 -5.45 41.57
N VAL A 113 -5.52 -6.39 40.76
CA VAL A 113 -5.50 -6.32 39.29
C VAL A 113 -6.81 -6.90 38.76
N TRP A 114 -7.55 -6.15 37.94
CA TRP A 114 -8.77 -6.65 37.30
C TRP A 114 -8.52 -6.88 35.81
N TRP A 115 -8.63 -8.14 35.39
CA TRP A 115 -8.28 -8.62 34.05
C TRP A 115 -9.40 -9.40 33.36
N TYR A 116 -10.51 -9.67 34.05
CA TYR A 116 -11.67 -10.36 33.48
C TYR A 116 -12.25 -9.61 32.27
N SER A 117 -12.76 -10.38 31.30
CA SER A 117 -12.99 -9.92 29.93
C SER A 117 -14.19 -8.96 29.81
N PHE A 118 -13.95 -7.67 30.05
CA PHE A 118 -14.86 -6.62 29.59
C PHE A 118 -14.80 -6.58 28.05
N PRO A 119 -15.94 -6.65 27.33
CA PRO A 119 -15.96 -6.48 25.88
C PRO A 119 -15.47 -5.06 25.56
N GLY A 120 -14.58 -4.94 24.58
CA GLY A 120 -13.98 -3.66 24.19
C GLY A 120 -14.85 -2.86 23.23
N ILE A 121 -14.20 -1.91 22.55
CA ILE A 121 -14.75 -1.26 21.36
C ILE A 121 -14.06 -1.86 20.14
N THR A 122 -14.83 -2.51 19.26
CA THR A 122 -14.36 -2.91 17.93
C THR A 122 -14.30 -1.68 17.05
N LEU A 123 -13.09 -1.22 16.72
CA LEU A 123 -12.86 -0.19 15.72
C LEU A 123 -12.67 -0.85 14.35
N THR A 124 -13.38 -0.36 13.34
CA THR A 124 -13.16 -0.73 11.94
C THR A 124 -12.76 0.52 11.16
N VAL A 125 -11.56 0.54 10.59
CA VAL A 125 -11.08 1.63 9.73
C VAL A 125 -11.15 1.19 8.27
N THR A 126 -11.64 2.08 7.39
CA THR A 126 -11.84 1.77 5.97
C THR A 126 -11.41 2.92 5.07
N ASP A 127 -10.90 2.61 3.88
CA ASP A 127 -10.69 3.62 2.83
C ASP A 127 -11.98 3.88 2.01
N LEU A 128 -12.02 5.02 1.31
CA LEU A 128 -13.02 5.28 0.27
C LEU A 128 -12.54 4.69 -1.06
N GLN A 129 -13.45 4.06 -1.81
CA GLN A 129 -13.12 3.41 -3.07
C GLN A 129 -14.16 3.70 -4.15
N VAL A 130 -13.69 4.09 -5.34
CA VAL A 130 -14.50 4.18 -6.56
C VAL A 130 -14.59 2.78 -7.19
N LYS A 131 -15.78 2.19 -7.14
CA LYS A 131 -16.09 0.90 -7.80
C LYS A 131 -16.70 1.14 -9.18
N VAL A 132 -16.45 0.25 -10.12
CA VAL A 132 -17.04 0.28 -11.47
C VAL A 132 -18.05 -0.85 -11.62
N THR A 133 -19.29 -0.51 -11.93
CA THR A 133 -20.33 -1.49 -12.28
C THR A 133 -20.69 -1.33 -13.77
N PRO A 134 -20.67 -2.41 -14.57
CA PRO A 134 -21.12 -2.36 -15.96
C PRO A 134 -22.64 -2.15 -16.03
N GLY A 135 -23.07 -1.21 -16.85
CA GLY A 135 -24.48 -0.91 -17.12
C GLY A 135 -24.97 -1.48 -18.44
N LYS A 136 -26.24 -1.19 -18.78
CA LYS A 136 -26.82 -1.57 -20.08
C LYS A 136 -26.15 -0.77 -21.21
N ARG A 137 -26.05 -1.37 -22.41
CA ARG A 137 -25.46 -0.74 -23.61
C ARG A 137 -24.04 -0.15 -23.37
N LYS A 138 -23.13 -0.95 -22.79
CA LYS A 138 -21.71 -0.58 -22.48
C LYS A 138 -21.49 0.58 -21.50
N THR A 139 -22.54 1.23 -20.97
CA THR A 139 -22.41 2.29 -19.95
C THR A 139 -21.65 1.81 -18.72
N LYS A 140 -21.02 2.74 -17.99
CA LYS A 140 -20.30 2.44 -16.73
C LYS A 140 -20.86 3.28 -15.60
N THR A 141 -21.27 2.65 -14.52
CA THR A 141 -21.58 3.36 -13.27
C THR A 141 -20.35 3.34 -12.38
N LEU A 142 -19.81 4.52 -12.07
CA LEU A 142 -18.86 4.69 -10.97
C LEU A 142 -19.65 4.86 -9.66
N THR A 143 -19.28 4.14 -8.61
CA THR A 143 -19.91 4.24 -7.30
C THR A 143 -18.85 4.51 -6.24
N CYS A 144 -18.98 5.62 -5.51
CA CYS A 144 -18.18 5.91 -4.33
C CYS A 144 -18.68 5.02 -3.19
N SER A 145 -17.78 4.30 -2.53
CA SER A 145 -18.14 3.34 -1.49
C SER A 145 -17.11 3.24 -0.37
N THR A 146 -17.60 2.94 0.83
CA THR A 146 -16.85 2.47 1.99
C THR A 146 -17.63 1.29 2.57
N SER A 147 -16.97 0.39 3.30
CA SER A 147 -17.64 -0.64 4.11
C SER A 147 -18.17 -0.12 5.44
N CYS A 148 -17.84 1.12 5.84
CA CYS A 148 -18.41 1.73 7.03
C CYS A 148 -19.86 2.18 6.79
N PRO A 149 -20.82 1.75 7.63
CA PRO A 149 -22.13 2.38 7.70
C PRO A 149 -21.97 3.75 8.37
N LEU A 150 -21.81 4.81 7.58
CA LEU A 150 -21.72 6.20 8.05
C LEU A 150 -23.09 6.75 8.51
N THR A 151 -23.96 5.88 9.03
CA THR A 151 -25.42 6.05 9.12
C THR A 151 -25.91 6.99 10.21
N ASP A 152 -25.03 7.46 11.10
CA ASP A 152 -25.38 8.48 12.12
C ASP A 152 -25.68 9.86 11.50
N ASN A 153 -25.22 10.11 10.26
CA ASN A 153 -25.37 11.40 9.58
C ASN A 153 -26.24 11.27 8.32
N SER A 154 -27.53 11.62 8.44
CA SER A 154 -28.52 11.63 7.35
C SER A 154 -28.28 12.66 6.22
N ASN A 155 -27.14 13.35 6.22
CA ASN A 155 -26.77 14.45 5.32
C ASN A 155 -25.42 14.25 4.60
N LEU A 156 -24.85 13.04 4.61
CA LEU A 156 -23.55 12.79 3.96
C LEU A 156 -23.63 12.77 2.43
N THR A 157 -23.47 13.95 1.83
CA THR A 157 -23.25 14.10 0.39
C THR A 157 -21.87 13.54 0.03
N TYR A 158 -21.80 12.67 -0.98
CA TYR A 158 -20.53 12.32 -1.62
C TYR A 158 -20.12 13.44 -2.58
N VAL A 159 -18.85 13.83 -2.55
CA VAL A 159 -18.27 14.83 -3.43
C VAL A 159 -17.43 14.11 -4.48
N TRP A 160 -17.61 14.46 -5.74
CA TRP A 160 -16.88 13.85 -6.86
C TRP A 160 -15.90 14.82 -7.51
N TYR A 161 -14.77 14.29 -7.94
CA TYR A 161 -13.71 15.00 -8.64
C TYR A 161 -13.34 14.25 -9.92
N LYS A 162 -13.03 15.01 -10.97
CA LYS A 162 -12.52 14.52 -12.26
C LYS A 162 -11.27 15.30 -12.61
N ASN A 163 -10.17 14.60 -12.88
CA ASN A 163 -8.83 15.20 -13.10
C ASN A 163 -8.37 16.13 -11.95
N GLY A 164 -8.94 15.95 -10.75
CA GLY A 164 -8.71 16.83 -9.57
C GLY A 164 -9.67 18.02 -9.44
N GLN A 165 -10.50 18.31 -10.44
CA GLN A 165 -11.50 19.38 -10.38
C GLN A 165 -12.84 18.85 -9.83
N HIS A 166 -13.51 19.65 -9.00
CA HIS A 166 -14.82 19.34 -8.42
C HIS A 166 -15.93 19.27 -9.48
N LEU A 167 -16.78 18.24 -9.43
CA LEU A 167 -17.93 18.08 -10.34
C LEU A 167 -19.18 18.73 -9.76
N THR A 168 -19.59 19.86 -10.34
CA THR A 168 -20.68 20.72 -9.82
C THR A 168 -22.06 20.42 -10.44
N HIS A 169 -22.16 19.56 -11.46
CA HIS A 169 -23.41 19.29 -12.19
C HIS A 169 -24.35 18.27 -11.51
N GLN A 170 -25.63 18.26 -11.92
CA GLN A 170 -26.77 17.57 -11.29
C GLN A 170 -26.76 16.01 -11.38
N LYS A 171 -25.73 15.37 -10.83
CA LYS A 171 -25.74 13.93 -10.42
C LYS A 171 -25.33 13.75 -8.95
N THR A 172 -25.21 14.85 -8.19
CA THR A 172 -24.54 14.93 -6.87
C THR A 172 -25.41 14.61 -5.65
N VAL A 173 -26.66 14.16 -5.86
CA VAL A 173 -27.53 13.68 -4.76
C VAL A 173 -27.15 12.25 -4.32
N THR A 174 -26.43 11.50 -5.18
CA THR A 174 -26.19 10.07 -4.99
C THR A 174 -24.71 9.71 -4.91
N SER A 175 -24.43 8.51 -4.37
CA SER A 175 -23.10 7.91 -4.29
C SER A 175 -22.53 7.45 -5.64
N TYR A 176 -23.14 7.80 -6.78
CA TYR A 176 -22.78 7.25 -8.09
C TYR A 176 -22.83 8.26 -9.25
N LEU A 177 -21.96 8.05 -10.24
CA LEU A 177 -21.96 8.72 -11.53
C LEU A 177 -22.18 7.68 -12.64
N ILE A 178 -23.14 7.92 -13.53
CA ILE A 178 -23.28 7.14 -14.78
C ILE A 178 -22.48 7.85 -15.86
N LEU A 179 -21.53 7.14 -16.45
CA LEU A 179 -20.69 7.57 -17.57
C LEU A 179 -21.14 6.92 -18.88
N ASP A 180 -21.11 7.71 -19.95
CA ASP A 180 -21.31 7.26 -21.32
C ASP A 180 -19.98 6.67 -21.89
N PRO A 181 -19.99 5.52 -22.58
CA PRO A 181 -18.78 4.88 -23.07
C PRO A 181 -18.21 5.51 -24.34
N ASP A 182 -19.06 6.18 -25.14
CA ASP A 182 -18.73 6.74 -26.44
C ASP A 182 -18.43 8.25 -26.34
N SER A 183 -18.89 8.90 -25.26
CA SER A 183 -18.47 10.26 -24.88
C SER A 183 -16.95 10.37 -24.67
N THR A 184 -16.32 11.30 -25.39
CA THR A 184 -14.95 11.73 -25.12
C THR A 184 -14.85 12.58 -23.85
N GLU A 185 -15.94 13.23 -23.44
CA GLU A 185 -15.97 14.03 -22.23
C GLU A 185 -15.89 13.17 -20.97
N ASP A 186 -16.49 11.98 -20.92
CA ASP A 186 -16.45 11.11 -19.73
C ASP A 186 -15.10 10.38 -19.49
N ARG A 187 -14.06 10.75 -20.25
CA ARG A 187 -12.69 10.27 -20.05
C ARG A 187 -11.96 11.08 -18.98
N GLY A 188 -11.08 10.42 -18.23
CA GLY A 188 -10.24 11.07 -17.21
C GLY A 188 -10.11 10.27 -15.93
N ARG A 189 -9.54 10.90 -14.90
CA ARG A 189 -9.25 10.29 -13.59
C ARG A 189 -10.26 10.73 -12.54
N TYR A 190 -11.07 9.81 -12.06
CA TYR A 190 -12.16 10.07 -11.11
C TYR A 190 -11.75 9.69 -9.69
N SER A 191 -12.12 10.53 -8.72
CA SER A 191 -12.03 10.25 -7.28
C SER A 191 -13.23 10.86 -6.57
N CYS A 192 -13.51 10.40 -5.35
CA CYS A 192 -14.57 10.91 -4.49
C CYS A 192 -14.10 11.10 -3.04
N SER A 193 -14.71 12.05 -2.33
CA SER A 193 -14.56 12.25 -0.88
C SER A 193 -15.94 12.34 -0.22
N VAL A 194 -15.99 12.40 1.12
CA VAL A 194 -17.22 12.73 1.86
C VAL A 194 -17.25 14.24 2.13
N LYS A 195 -18.43 14.87 2.02
CA LYS A 195 -18.60 16.30 2.32
C LYS A 195 -18.28 16.57 3.80
N GLY A 196 -17.40 17.55 4.06
CA GLY A 196 -16.86 17.84 5.39
C GLY A 196 -15.62 17.02 5.78
N LEU A 197 -15.23 16.03 4.96
CA LEU A 197 -13.98 15.28 5.05
C LEU A 197 -13.31 15.24 3.66
N THR A 198 -13.14 16.42 3.05
CA THR A 198 -12.67 16.57 1.65
C THR A 198 -11.24 16.13 1.44
N ASP A 199 -10.40 16.24 2.47
CA ASP A 199 -9.00 15.84 2.44
C ASP A 199 -8.85 14.31 2.48
N LEU A 200 -9.91 13.59 2.89
CA LEU A 200 -10.02 12.14 2.90
C LEU A 200 -10.70 11.69 1.61
N GLY A 201 -9.92 11.71 0.52
CA GLY A 201 -10.35 11.32 -0.83
C GLY A 201 -9.87 9.92 -1.22
N SER A 202 -10.72 9.20 -1.94
CA SER A 202 -10.41 7.89 -2.54
C SER A 202 -9.29 7.96 -3.61
N PRO A 203 -8.59 6.83 -3.86
CA PRO A 203 -7.63 6.72 -4.96
C PRO A 203 -8.23 7.07 -6.34
N LYS A 204 -7.43 7.75 -7.17
CA LYS A 204 -7.84 8.24 -8.50
C LYS A 204 -7.90 7.12 -9.54
N LEU A 205 -9.12 6.67 -9.85
CA LEU A 205 -9.42 5.68 -10.88
C LEU A 205 -9.36 6.30 -12.29
N SER A 206 -8.53 5.77 -13.18
CA SER A 206 -8.49 6.17 -14.59
C SER A 206 -9.60 5.52 -15.41
N VAL A 207 -10.37 6.32 -16.14
CA VAL A 207 -11.39 5.88 -17.11
C VAL A 207 -10.94 6.27 -18.51
N TRP A 208 -10.64 5.25 -19.31
CA TRP A 208 -10.38 5.33 -20.76
C TRP A 208 -9.30 6.32 -21.21
N GLU A 209 -8.11 6.22 -20.59
CA GLU A 209 -6.89 6.65 -21.27
C GLU A 209 -6.42 5.49 -22.18
N GLN A 210 -6.59 5.64 -23.49
CA GLN A 210 -5.99 4.71 -24.44
C GLN A 210 -4.48 4.97 -24.48
N SER A 211 -3.67 3.98 -24.11
CA SER A 211 -2.23 4.02 -24.36
C SER A 211 -1.97 3.94 -25.86
N VAL A 212 -1.81 5.10 -26.52
CA VAL A 212 -1.55 5.21 -27.97
C VAL A 212 -0.09 4.85 -28.27
N THR A 213 0.24 3.56 -28.13
CA THR A 213 1.62 3.05 -28.18
C THR A 213 1.84 2.01 -29.31
N THR A 214 1.05 2.08 -30.38
CA THR A 214 1.16 1.18 -31.55
C THR A 214 1.19 1.88 -32.91
N GLY A 215 1.03 3.21 -32.99
CA GLY A 215 1.12 3.96 -34.25
C GLY A 215 2.57 4.24 -34.69
N THR A 216 3.37 4.83 -33.81
CA THR A 216 4.75 5.26 -34.11
C THR A 216 5.74 4.11 -34.21
N VAL A 217 5.59 3.08 -33.37
CA VAL A 217 6.51 1.93 -33.31
C VAL A 217 6.57 1.19 -34.65
N VAL A 218 5.43 0.98 -35.32
CA VAL A 218 5.35 0.29 -36.62
C VAL A 218 6.04 1.10 -37.73
N GLY A 219 5.90 2.43 -37.72
CA GLY A 219 6.62 3.29 -38.66
C GLY A 219 8.14 3.23 -38.46
N ILE A 220 8.60 3.28 -37.20
CA ILE A 220 10.03 3.24 -36.88
C ILE A 220 10.65 1.89 -37.22
N THR A 221 9.99 0.76 -36.92
CA THR A 221 10.52 -0.57 -37.26
C THR A 221 10.60 -0.79 -38.77
N LEU A 222 9.60 -0.35 -39.54
CA LEU A 222 9.65 -0.41 -41.02
C LEU A 222 10.82 0.41 -41.59
N VAL A 223 11.02 1.65 -41.11
CA VAL A 223 12.15 2.49 -41.56
C VAL A 223 13.50 1.86 -41.22
N VAL A 224 13.66 1.32 -40.01
CA VAL A 224 14.91 0.64 -39.59
C VAL A 224 15.17 -0.62 -40.43
N VAL A 225 14.16 -1.44 -40.72
CA VAL A 225 14.29 -2.62 -41.59
C VAL A 225 14.70 -2.22 -43.01
N ILE A 226 14.10 -1.18 -43.58
CA ILE A 226 14.46 -0.67 -44.91
C ILE A 226 15.93 -0.19 -44.94
N LEU A 227 16.38 0.55 -43.92
CA LEU A 227 17.78 0.99 -43.81
C LEU A 227 18.75 -0.19 -43.71
N ILE A 228 18.42 -1.23 -42.95
CA ILE A 228 19.22 -2.46 -42.84
C ILE A 228 19.33 -3.16 -44.21
N LEU A 229 18.23 -3.30 -44.95
CA LEU A 229 18.24 -3.92 -46.28
C LEU A 229 19.08 -3.13 -47.29
N LEU A 230 19.00 -1.79 -47.27
CA LEU A 230 19.84 -0.91 -48.10
C LEU A 230 21.33 -1.06 -47.77
N LEU A 231 21.70 -1.16 -46.48
CA LEU A 231 23.08 -1.38 -46.06
C LEU A 231 23.61 -2.75 -46.50
N PHE A 232 22.83 -3.83 -46.35
CA PHE A 232 23.23 -5.15 -46.84
C PHE A 232 23.41 -5.16 -48.37
N GLY A 233 22.48 -4.54 -49.12
CA GLY A 233 22.61 -4.36 -50.57
C GLY A 233 23.89 -3.61 -50.94
N PHE A 234 24.17 -2.48 -50.28
CA PHE A 234 25.36 -1.67 -50.53
C PHE A 234 26.67 -2.42 -50.24
N ILE A 235 26.74 -3.16 -49.13
CA ILE A 235 27.89 -4.01 -48.78
C ILE A 235 28.11 -5.10 -49.84
N TRP A 236 27.03 -5.71 -50.35
CA TRP A 236 27.10 -6.72 -51.40
C TRP A 236 27.58 -6.12 -52.73
N PHE A 237 27.09 -4.94 -53.12
CA PHE A 237 27.57 -4.19 -54.27
C PHE A 237 29.07 -3.84 -54.16
N ARG A 238 29.56 -3.36 -53.00
CA ARG A 238 30.99 -3.08 -52.81
C ARG A 238 31.85 -4.35 -52.86
N LYS A 239 31.36 -5.48 -52.32
CA LYS A 239 32.03 -6.80 -52.50
C LYS A 239 32.09 -7.23 -53.96
N LYS A 240 31.08 -6.91 -54.78
CA LYS A 240 31.07 -7.21 -56.22
C LYS A 240 32.01 -6.30 -57.04
N ALA A 241 32.16 -5.04 -56.63
CA ALA A 241 33.07 -4.09 -57.28
C ALA A 241 34.56 -4.40 -57.03
N SER A 242 34.90 -5.08 -55.94
CA SER A 242 36.30 -5.32 -55.51
C SER A 242 37.04 -6.47 -56.25
N LYS A 243 36.60 -6.87 -57.45
CA LYS A 243 37.25 -7.91 -58.26
C LYS A 243 37.54 -7.43 -59.69
N SER A 244 38.57 -6.60 -59.86
CA SER A 244 39.22 -6.41 -61.17
C SER A 244 40.68 -5.99 -61.05
N THR A 245 41.54 -6.75 -61.73
CA THR A 245 42.79 -6.34 -62.40
C THR A 245 43.87 -5.56 -61.63
N SER A 246 45.04 -6.21 -61.47
CA SER A 246 46.33 -5.53 -61.70
C SER A 246 47.22 -6.46 -62.52
N VAL A 247 47.88 -5.93 -63.56
CA VAL A 247 48.74 -6.70 -64.48
C VAL A 247 50.06 -5.99 -64.65
N ARG A 248 51.11 -6.63 -64.12
CA ARG A 248 52.50 -6.72 -64.62
C ARG A 248 53.09 -5.55 -65.41
N GLN A 249 54.25 -5.07 -64.94
CA GLN A 249 55.28 -4.48 -65.80
C GLN A 249 56.66 -5.08 -65.47
N ASP A 250 57.47 -5.27 -66.52
CA ASP A 250 58.81 -5.92 -66.53
C ASP A 250 59.93 -4.99 -65.93
N LYS A 251 61.23 -5.34 -65.75
CA LYS A 251 62.12 -6.32 -66.42
C LYS A 251 63.45 -6.57 -65.66
N ALA A 252 64.08 -7.74 -65.90
CA ALA A 252 65.51 -8.09 -65.69
C ALA A 252 66.03 -8.06 -64.21
N VAL A 253 67.17 -8.67 -63.81
CA VAL A 253 68.36 -9.18 -64.54
C VAL A 253 68.78 -10.59 -64.05
N ILE A 254 69.62 -11.28 -64.82
CA ILE A 254 70.38 -12.52 -64.52
C ILE A 254 71.21 -12.36 -63.22
N GLY A 255 71.48 -13.36 -62.37
CA GLY A 255 71.07 -14.77 -62.37
C GLY A 255 72.23 -15.73 -62.05
N GLN A 256 72.22 -16.37 -60.88
CA GLN A 256 73.05 -17.56 -60.54
C GLN A 256 72.40 -18.36 -59.40
N SER A 257 72.87 -19.58 -59.15
CA SER A 257 72.09 -20.63 -58.46
C SER A 257 72.92 -21.48 -57.46
N VAL A 258 72.24 -22.47 -56.85
CA VAL A 258 72.78 -23.65 -56.10
C VAL A 258 72.80 -23.56 -54.56
N ARG A 259 71.72 -24.10 -53.95
CA ARG A 259 71.67 -24.92 -52.71
C ARG A 259 72.01 -24.25 -51.36
N ASN A 260 71.61 -24.78 -50.19
CA ASN A 260 70.78 -25.96 -49.84
C ASN A 260 69.97 -25.62 -48.56
N SER A 261 68.68 -25.96 -48.44
CA SER A 261 68.13 -27.18 -47.79
C SER A 261 68.13 -27.25 -46.26
N GLN A 262 66.93 -27.40 -45.69
CA GLN A 262 66.58 -28.07 -44.42
C GLN A 262 67.13 -27.45 -43.09
N ASN A 263 66.52 -27.59 -41.90
CA ASN A 263 65.31 -28.33 -41.41
C ASN A 263 64.57 -27.47 -40.32
N ASP A 264 63.30 -27.70 -39.93
CA ASP A 264 62.72 -28.65 -38.90
C ASP A 264 63.52 -28.73 -37.57
N GLU A 265 62.99 -28.87 -36.32
CA GLU A 265 61.66 -29.19 -35.71
C GLU A 265 61.73 -28.90 -34.16
N ASP A 266 60.71 -28.77 -33.27
CA ASP A 266 59.35 -28.14 -33.24
C ASP A 266 59.22 -27.34 -31.89
N ARG A 267 58.77 -27.77 -30.67
CA ARG A 267 57.88 -28.86 -30.19
C ARG A 267 57.27 -28.58 -28.79
N GLN A 268 56.05 -28.00 -28.72
CA GLN A 268 55.10 -27.99 -27.54
C GLN A 268 55.58 -27.31 -26.22
N LYS A 269 54.85 -27.21 -25.08
CA LYS A 269 53.43 -26.94 -24.66
C LYS A 269 53.38 -27.10 -23.10
N ILE A 270 52.25 -26.83 -22.41
CA ILE A 270 51.94 -27.16 -20.97
C ILE A 270 52.60 -26.14 -20.00
N SER A 271 51.91 -25.12 -19.44
CA SER A 271 50.79 -25.01 -18.45
C SER A 271 51.25 -24.89 -17.00
N ASP A 272 50.46 -24.21 -16.15
CA ASP A 272 49.91 -24.80 -14.91
C ASP A 272 48.96 -23.83 -14.14
N TYR A 273 48.51 -24.28 -12.97
CA TYR A 273 47.33 -23.86 -12.20
C TYR A 273 47.69 -22.97 -10.99
N GLU A 274 46.73 -22.19 -10.47
CA GLU A 274 46.47 -22.13 -9.02
C GLU A 274 45.05 -21.62 -8.70
N ASN A 275 44.55 -21.89 -7.48
CA ASN A 275 43.14 -21.72 -7.09
C ASN A 275 42.96 -21.65 -5.55
N CYS A 276 41.78 -21.24 -5.08
CA CYS A 276 41.24 -21.29 -3.70
C CYS A 276 41.81 -20.29 -2.66
N GLY A 277 40.94 -19.86 -1.71
CA GLY A 277 41.37 -19.19 -0.47
C GLY A 277 40.36 -18.23 0.18
N GLU A 278 39.39 -18.74 0.94
CA GLU A 278 38.54 -17.96 1.87
C GLU A 278 38.42 -18.74 3.23
N PRO A 279 37.74 -18.19 4.26
CA PRO A 279 38.28 -17.49 5.44
C PRO A 279 38.58 -18.46 6.64
N PRO A 280 38.73 -18.02 7.91
CA PRO A 280 37.52 -17.86 8.77
C PRO A 280 37.59 -16.97 10.05
N ARG A 281 36.39 -16.51 10.46
CA ARG A 281 35.79 -16.48 11.84
C ARG A 281 36.46 -15.79 13.07
N ASN A 282 35.66 -14.84 13.61
CA ASN A 282 35.12 -14.77 15.00
C ASN A 282 35.88 -14.11 16.16
N LEU A 283 35.04 -13.70 17.14
CA LEU A 283 35.26 -13.12 18.47
C LEU A 283 35.58 -11.61 18.47
N ASP A 284 34.94 -10.77 19.29
CA ASP A 284 33.90 -11.01 20.33
C ASP A 284 32.54 -10.37 19.98
#